data_AF-A0A6A4EQY0-F1
#
_entry.id   AF-A0A6A4EQY0-F1
#
_cell.length_a   1.000
_cell.length_b   1.000
_cell.length_c   1.000
_cell.angle_alpha   90.00
_cell.angle_beta   90.00
_cell.angle_gamma   90.00
#
_symmetry.space_group_name_H-M   'P 1'
#
loop_
_entity.id
_entity.type
_entity.pdbx_description
1 polymer ?
#
loop_
_entity_poly.entity_id
_entity_poly.type
_entity_poly.pdbx_seq_one_letter_code
_entity_poly.pdbx_strand_id
1 'polypeptide(L)'
;MNRLLVELGYHYIKGEKRHIHADSEGNVAFRETYLAKKLANRVKVQGRYGVSWGVVRPEVFLDESYCNVNHVTGKTWLTSEKVRYGKTGKGPRACIIAAGVIKTRGAVTTGEFVEGSIKVWNSALKRKLWDEDDYHGNFDAEQFERWFQNLCSTLKAKYGECTIHMDGASYHKRITNKTPTMSWLKAAIVAWIIGK
;
A
#
# COMPACT_ATOMS: atom_id res chain seq x y z
N MET A 1 -21.42 -26.22 26.74
CA MET A 1 -20.34 -25.22 26.79
C MET A 1 -20.86 -23.82 27.15
N ASN A 2 -21.97 -23.32 26.55
CA ASN A 2 -22.54 -22.01 26.90
C ASN A 2 -22.90 -21.82 28.39
N ARG A 3 -23.50 -22.82 29.03
CA ARG A 3 -23.90 -22.71 30.46
C ARG A 3 -22.70 -22.56 31.40
N LEU A 4 -21.63 -23.35 31.18
CA LEU A 4 -20.39 -23.25 31.94
C LEU A 4 -19.73 -21.87 31.79
N LEU A 5 -19.73 -21.31 30.57
CA LEU A 5 -19.17 -19.98 30.32
C LEU A 5 -19.95 -18.88 31.08
N VAL A 6 -21.27 -18.98 31.13
CA VAL A 6 -22.11 -18.05 31.91
C VAL A 6 -21.88 -18.22 33.41
N GLU A 7 -21.80 -19.45 33.92
CA GLU A 7 -21.49 -19.74 35.33
C GLU A 7 -20.09 -19.23 35.73
N LEU A 8 -19.14 -19.24 34.80
CA LEU A 8 -17.80 -18.67 34.97
C LEU A 8 -17.75 -17.13 34.75
N GLY A 9 -18.89 -16.47 34.53
CA GLY A 9 -18.98 -15.01 34.37
C GLY A 9 -18.60 -14.48 32.98
N TYR A 10 -18.51 -15.32 31.96
CA TYR A 10 -18.26 -14.90 30.59
C TYR A 10 -19.56 -14.52 29.88
N HIS A 11 -19.53 -13.39 29.17
CA HIS A 11 -20.67 -12.87 28.42
C HIS A 11 -20.37 -12.82 26.92
N TYR A 12 -21.37 -13.15 26.11
CA TYR A 12 -21.30 -12.93 24.67
C TYR A 12 -21.50 -11.44 24.39
N ILE A 13 -20.40 -10.74 24.12
CA ILE A 13 -20.40 -9.32 23.79
C ILE A 13 -20.15 -9.11 22.30
N LYS A 14 -20.84 -8.14 21.71
CA LYS A 14 -20.58 -7.71 20.33
C LYS A 14 -19.31 -6.86 20.34
N GLY A 15 -18.27 -7.30 19.62
CA GLY A 15 -17.02 -6.54 19.53
C GLY A 15 -17.24 -5.15 18.91
N GLU A 16 -16.68 -4.12 19.53
CA GLU A 16 -16.68 -2.77 18.98
C GLU A 16 -15.59 -2.62 17.92
N LYS A 17 -15.87 -1.85 16.86
CA LYS A 17 -14.82 -1.46 15.92
C LYS A 17 -13.88 -0.50 16.64
N ARG A 18 -12.58 -0.78 16.59
CA ARG A 18 -11.56 0.19 17.04
C ARG A 18 -11.83 1.54 16.36
N HIS A 19 -11.81 2.60 17.17
CA HIS A 19 -11.87 3.96 16.65
C HIS A 19 -10.70 4.15 15.68
N ILE A 20 -10.95 4.63 14.47
CA ILE A 20 -9.91 4.89 13.46
C ILE A 20 -8.87 5.94 13.90
N HIS A 21 -9.16 6.64 15.00
CA HIS A 21 -8.32 7.66 15.62
C HIS A 21 -7.61 7.19 16.90
N ALA A 22 -7.86 5.95 17.34
CA ALA A 22 -7.21 5.39 18.52
C ALA A 22 -5.82 4.87 18.13
N ASP A 23 -4.89 5.79 17.89
CA ASP A 23 -3.48 5.48 17.72
C ASP A 23 -2.85 5.17 19.08
N SER A 24 -1.96 4.18 19.14
CA SER A 24 -1.14 3.94 20.33
C SER A 24 -0.15 5.09 20.53
N GLU A 25 0.30 5.33 21.77
CA GLU A 25 1.32 6.34 22.07
C GLU A 25 2.57 6.18 21.19
N GLY A 26 3.00 4.93 20.97
CA GLY A 26 4.09 4.62 20.06
C GLY A 26 3.82 5.07 18.62
N ASN A 27 2.63 4.82 18.09
CA ASN A 27 2.25 5.27 16.75
C ASN A 27 2.21 6.81 16.67
N VAL A 28 1.72 7.49 17.69
CA VAL A 28 1.71 8.96 17.76
C VAL A 28 3.15 9.50 17.69
N ALA A 29 4.06 8.97 18.51
CA ALA A 29 5.47 9.37 18.48
C ALA A 29 6.16 9.11 17.12
N PHE A 30 5.85 7.98 16.48
CA PHE A 30 6.33 7.71 15.12
C PHE A 30 5.81 8.72 14.10
N ARG A 31 4.52 9.11 14.20
CA ARG A 31 3.91 10.11 13.33
C ARG A 31 4.54 11.49 13.51
N GLU A 32 4.81 11.90 14.75
CA GLU A 32 5.52 13.15 15.03
C GLU A 32 6.90 13.17 14.37
N THR A 33 7.67 12.10 14.56
CA THR A 33 9.00 11.94 13.94
C THR A 33 8.91 11.99 12.41
N TYR A 34 7.91 11.31 11.83
CA TYR A 34 7.68 11.32 10.39
C TYR A 34 7.30 12.72 9.87
N LEU A 35 6.40 13.42 10.56
CA LEU A 35 5.99 14.78 10.21
C LEU A 35 7.16 15.76 10.31
N ALA A 36 8.00 15.65 11.34
CA ALA A 36 9.20 16.46 11.47
C ALA A 36 10.14 16.29 10.27
N LYS A 37 10.36 15.04 9.81
CA LYS A 37 11.15 14.77 8.59
C LYS A 37 10.49 15.35 7.34
N LYS A 38 9.16 15.26 7.20
CA LYS A 38 8.44 15.87 6.08
C LYS A 38 8.59 17.40 6.08
N LEU A 39 8.43 18.03 7.25
CA LEU A 39 8.57 19.48 7.41
C LEU A 39 10.00 19.96 7.13
N ALA A 40 11.02 19.19 7.55
CA ALA A 40 12.41 19.49 7.25
C ALA A 40 12.72 19.47 5.74
N ASN A 41 11.94 18.73 4.94
CA ASN A 41 12.06 18.73 3.48
C ASN A 41 11.27 19.86 2.80
N ARG A 42 10.64 20.79 3.55
CA ARG A 42 9.89 21.91 2.97
C ARG A 42 10.79 23.14 2.78
N VAL A 43 10.58 23.84 1.68
CA VAL A 43 11.27 25.11 1.38
C VAL A 43 10.25 26.17 0.96
N LYS A 44 10.46 27.41 1.39
CA LYS A 44 9.65 28.54 0.91
C LYS A 44 10.09 28.89 -0.51
N VAL A 45 9.12 29.06 -1.38
CA VAL A 45 9.33 29.32 -2.80
C VAL A 45 8.67 30.64 -3.15
N GLN A 46 9.45 31.62 -3.59
CA GLN A 46 8.92 32.91 -4.04
C GLN A 46 8.40 32.78 -5.47
N GLY A 47 7.08 32.82 -5.63
CA GLY A 47 6.42 32.85 -6.93
C GLY A 47 6.00 34.26 -7.34
N ARG A 48 5.47 34.38 -8.56
CA ARG A 48 4.93 35.64 -9.11
C ARG A 48 3.80 36.24 -8.27
N TYR A 49 3.01 35.41 -7.57
CA TYR A 49 1.84 35.81 -6.80
C TYR A 49 2.01 35.67 -5.27
N GLY A 50 3.24 35.46 -4.79
CA GLY A 50 3.54 35.34 -3.36
C GLY A 50 4.40 34.13 -3.01
N VAL A 51 4.53 33.86 -1.70
CA VAL A 51 5.30 32.73 -1.17
C VAL A 51 4.45 31.46 -1.15
N SER A 52 4.95 30.37 -1.72
CA SER A 52 4.37 29.03 -1.62
C SER A 52 5.35 28.06 -0.96
N TRP A 53 4.92 26.82 -0.74
CA TRP A 53 5.76 25.74 -0.22
C TRP A 53 6.17 24.78 -1.33
N GLY A 54 7.48 24.54 -1.43
CA GLY A 54 8.08 23.51 -2.25
C GLY A 54 8.75 22.42 -1.42
N VAL A 55 9.48 21.54 -2.11
CA VAL A 55 10.28 20.47 -1.53
C VAL A 55 11.76 20.66 -1.85
N VAL A 56 12.64 20.41 -0.88
CA VAL A 56 14.10 20.48 -1.07
C VAL A 56 14.56 19.30 -1.92
N ARG A 57 14.18 18.08 -1.49
CA ARG A 57 14.41 16.83 -2.21
C ARG A 57 13.08 16.33 -2.78
N PRO A 58 13.05 15.86 -4.05
CA PRO A 58 11.85 15.24 -4.62
C PRO A 58 11.25 14.18 -3.70
N GLU A 59 9.93 14.23 -3.53
CA GLU A 59 9.17 13.25 -2.75
C GLU A 59 8.43 12.33 -3.71
N VAL A 60 8.64 11.03 -3.56
CA VAL A 60 7.96 10.00 -4.34
C VAL A 60 6.99 9.28 -3.43
N PHE A 61 5.73 9.17 -3.85
CA PHE A 61 4.68 8.46 -3.14
C PHE A 61 4.24 7.30 -4.02
N LEU A 62 4.26 6.10 -3.46
CA LEU A 62 3.73 4.91 -4.13
C LEU A 62 2.68 4.24 -3.25
N ASP A 63 1.72 3.61 -3.90
CA ASP A 63 0.66 2.86 -3.25
C ASP A 63 0.08 1.83 -4.22
N GLU A 64 -0.53 0.80 -3.66
CA GLU A 64 -1.33 -0.17 -4.41
C GLU A 64 -2.83 0.08 -4.21
N SER A 65 -3.59 -0.11 -5.27
CA SER A 65 -5.04 -0.07 -5.21
C SER A 65 -5.66 -1.27 -5.91
N TYR A 66 -6.87 -1.61 -5.48
CA TYR A 66 -7.63 -2.73 -6.04
C TYR A 66 -9.01 -2.23 -6.47
N CYS A 67 -9.33 -2.43 -7.75
CA CYS A 67 -10.64 -2.12 -8.29
C CYS A 67 -11.38 -3.40 -8.66
N ASN A 68 -12.51 -3.67 -8.01
CA ASN A 68 -13.36 -4.81 -8.36
C ASN A 68 -14.17 -4.50 -9.61
N VAL A 69 -14.31 -5.48 -10.52
CA VAL A 69 -15.13 -5.32 -11.74
C VAL A 69 -16.58 -4.97 -11.41
N ASN A 70 -17.11 -5.55 -10.33
CA ASN A 70 -18.48 -5.27 -9.86
C ASN A 70 -18.50 -4.20 -8.76
N HIS A 71 -17.56 -3.25 -8.76
CA HIS A 71 -17.57 -2.14 -7.81
C HIS A 71 -18.68 -1.15 -8.20
N VAL A 72 -19.77 -1.17 -7.44
CA VAL A 72 -20.88 -0.23 -7.57
C VAL A 72 -21.02 0.61 -6.30
N THR A 73 -21.35 1.90 -6.46
CA THR A 73 -21.62 2.80 -5.32
C THR A 73 -22.72 2.23 -4.40
N GLY A 74 -22.55 2.37 -3.09
CA GLY A 74 -23.51 1.92 -2.10
C GLY A 74 -24.87 2.60 -2.24
N LYS A 75 -24.90 3.86 -2.70
CA LYS A 75 -26.11 4.65 -2.96
C LYS A 75 -26.16 5.02 -4.44
N THR A 76 -27.28 4.73 -5.10
CA THR A 76 -27.51 5.06 -6.50
C THR A 76 -28.99 5.39 -6.71
N TRP A 77 -29.28 6.18 -7.73
CA TRP A 77 -30.65 6.46 -8.17
C TRP A 77 -31.03 5.46 -9.25
N LEU A 78 -32.07 4.65 -9.00
CA LEU A 78 -32.64 3.71 -9.96
C LEU A 78 -34.16 3.95 -10.05
N THR A 79 -34.73 3.68 -11.22
CA THR A 79 -36.19 3.69 -11.41
C THR A 79 -36.84 2.54 -10.64
N SER A 80 -38.11 2.69 -10.25
CA SER A 80 -38.87 1.72 -9.43
C SER A 80 -38.92 0.30 -10.00
N GLU A 81 -38.77 0.17 -11.31
CA GLU A 81 -38.80 -1.10 -12.04
C GLU A 81 -37.47 -1.86 -12.01
N LYS A 82 -36.37 -1.23 -11.55
CA LYS A 82 -35.03 -1.82 -11.60
C LYS A 82 -34.60 -2.37 -10.24
N VAL A 83 -34.28 -3.65 -10.22
CA VAL A 83 -33.72 -4.35 -9.07
C VAL A 83 -32.20 -4.26 -9.08
N ARG A 84 -31.60 -3.91 -7.95
CA ARG A 84 -30.14 -4.00 -7.74
C ARG A 84 -29.76 -5.40 -7.29
N TYR A 85 -28.85 -6.05 -8.02
CA TYR A 85 -28.29 -7.34 -7.63
C TYR A 85 -26.95 -7.20 -6.90
N GLY A 86 -26.83 -7.83 -5.72
CA GLY A 86 -25.59 -8.36 -5.14
C GLY A 86 -24.58 -7.42 -4.46
N LYS A 87 -23.80 -8.00 -3.53
CA LYS A 87 -22.76 -7.33 -2.70
C LYS A 87 -21.66 -6.68 -3.56
N THR A 88 -21.35 -5.42 -3.31
CA THR A 88 -20.17 -4.72 -3.83
C THR A 88 -18.90 -5.53 -3.52
N GLY A 89 -18.03 -5.73 -4.53
CA GLY A 89 -16.71 -6.34 -4.34
C GLY A 89 -16.59 -7.84 -4.57
N LYS A 90 -17.56 -8.49 -5.21
CA LYS A 90 -17.39 -9.85 -5.75
C LYS A 90 -16.93 -9.82 -7.21
N GLY A 91 -16.15 -10.81 -7.63
CA GLY A 91 -15.67 -10.97 -9.01
C GLY A 91 -14.19 -10.65 -9.19
N PRO A 92 -13.67 -10.71 -10.43
CA PRO A 92 -12.29 -10.34 -10.72
C PRO A 92 -11.96 -8.91 -10.25
N ARG A 93 -10.71 -8.69 -9.88
CA ARG A 93 -10.19 -7.38 -9.49
C ARG A 93 -9.02 -7.00 -10.38
N ALA A 94 -8.98 -5.73 -10.74
CA ALA A 94 -7.77 -5.10 -11.24
C ALA A 94 -6.91 -4.69 -10.05
N CYS A 95 -5.65 -5.10 -10.05
CA CYS A 95 -4.62 -4.58 -9.18
C CYS A 95 -3.93 -3.44 -9.91
N ILE A 96 -3.63 -2.37 -9.18
CA ILE A 96 -3.01 -1.16 -9.70
C ILE A 96 -1.86 -0.82 -8.74
N ILE A 97 -0.69 -0.51 -9.29
CA ILE A 97 0.40 0.14 -8.56
C ILE A 97 0.88 1.33 -9.37
N ALA A 98 1.21 2.42 -8.69
CA ALA A 98 1.75 3.62 -9.32
C ALA A 98 2.66 4.37 -8.35
N ALA A 99 3.56 5.18 -8.91
CA ALA A 99 4.35 6.13 -8.14
C ALA A 99 4.15 7.56 -8.69
N GLY A 100 3.77 8.48 -7.80
CA GLY A 100 3.75 9.91 -8.07
C GLY A 100 5.00 10.58 -7.50
N VAL A 101 5.52 11.61 -8.17
CA VAL A 101 6.64 12.41 -7.71
C VAL A 101 6.24 13.88 -7.60
N ILE A 102 6.61 14.51 -6.50
CA ILE A 102 6.51 15.95 -6.28
C ILE A 102 7.94 16.51 -6.28
N LYS A 103 8.18 17.53 -7.11
CA LYS A 103 9.48 18.19 -7.23
C LYS A 103 9.32 19.70 -7.28
N THR A 104 10.34 20.42 -6.85
CA THR A 104 10.40 21.88 -6.95
C THR A 104 11.61 22.27 -7.79
N ARG A 105 11.41 23.16 -8.78
CA ARG A 105 12.48 23.76 -9.57
C ARG A 105 12.29 25.27 -9.60
N GLY A 106 13.18 26.00 -8.93
CA GLY A 106 13.05 27.45 -8.77
C GLY A 106 11.72 27.81 -8.09
N ALA A 107 10.92 28.64 -8.75
CA ALA A 107 9.65 29.13 -8.25
C ALA A 107 8.46 28.15 -8.40
N VAL A 108 8.67 26.97 -8.99
CA VAL A 108 7.59 26.09 -9.43
C VAL A 108 7.69 24.72 -8.75
N THR A 109 6.60 24.31 -8.10
CA THR A 109 6.40 22.95 -7.59
C THR A 109 5.43 22.21 -8.52
N THR A 110 5.83 21.03 -8.98
CA THR A 110 5.03 20.20 -9.89
C THR A 110 4.86 18.79 -9.33
N GLY A 111 3.71 18.18 -9.61
CA GLY A 111 3.45 16.77 -9.36
C GLY A 111 3.18 16.05 -10.67
N GLU A 112 3.74 14.85 -10.84
CA GLU A 112 3.49 13.98 -12.00
C GLU A 112 3.61 12.51 -11.62
N PHE A 113 3.08 11.60 -12.44
CA PHE A 113 3.41 10.18 -12.30
C PHE A 113 4.82 9.92 -12.82
N VAL A 114 5.57 9.08 -12.12
CA VAL A 114 6.87 8.62 -12.59
C VAL A 114 6.64 7.78 -13.85
N GLU A 115 7.36 8.08 -14.91
CA GLU A 115 7.20 7.37 -16.19
C GLU A 115 7.40 5.86 -16.02
N GLY A 116 6.49 5.08 -16.62
CA GLY A 116 6.51 3.62 -16.55
C GLY A 116 6.13 3.02 -15.19
N SER A 117 5.82 3.83 -14.17
CA SER A 117 5.47 3.33 -12.83
C SER A 117 4.07 2.74 -12.74
N ILE A 118 3.13 3.20 -13.57
CA ILE A 118 1.75 2.72 -13.54
C ILE A 118 1.70 1.31 -14.15
N LYS A 119 1.33 0.32 -13.33
CA LYS A 119 1.05 -1.04 -13.79
C LYS A 119 -0.35 -1.44 -13.34
N VAL A 120 -1.09 -2.07 -14.26
CA VAL A 120 -2.46 -2.53 -14.04
C VAL A 120 -2.59 -3.94 -14.58
N TRP A 121 -3.13 -4.86 -13.78
CA TRP A 121 -3.34 -6.25 -14.20
C TRP A 121 -4.57 -6.86 -13.55
N ASN A 122 -5.08 -7.93 -14.16
CA ASN A 122 -6.17 -8.71 -13.59
C ASN A 122 -5.61 -9.74 -12.59
N SER A 123 -6.08 -9.68 -11.33
CA SER A 123 -5.62 -10.59 -10.29
C SER A 123 -6.18 -12.01 -10.41
N ALA A 124 -7.20 -12.21 -11.25
CA ALA A 124 -7.82 -13.52 -11.45
C ALA A 124 -7.08 -14.37 -12.49
N LEU A 125 -6.23 -13.74 -13.29
CA LEU A 125 -5.38 -14.44 -14.24
C LEU A 125 -4.19 -15.05 -13.51
N LYS A 126 -3.72 -16.20 -14.00
CA LYS A 126 -2.48 -16.81 -13.54
C LYS A 126 -1.32 -16.16 -14.28
N ARG A 127 -0.22 -15.94 -13.57
CA ARG A 127 1.07 -15.58 -14.16
C ARG A 127 1.47 -16.62 -15.19
N LYS A 128 1.77 -16.17 -16.40
CA LYS A 128 2.41 -16.91 -17.48
C LYS A 128 3.90 -16.90 -17.22
N LEU A 129 4.51 -18.08 -17.15
CA LEU A 129 5.92 -18.24 -16.79
C LEU A 129 6.90 -17.67 -17.83
N TRP A 130 6.45 -17.45 -19.06
CA TRP A 130 7.26 -16.97 -20.18
C TRP A 130 7.20 -15.45 -20.39
N ASP A 131 6.40 -14.75 -19.59
CA ASP A 131 6.20 -13.30 -19.70
C ASP A 131 6.75 -12.62 -18.43
N GLU A 132 7.95 -12.06 -18.55
CA GLU A 132 8.67 -11.41 -17.43
C GLU A 132 7.96 -10.15 -16.91
N ASP A 133 7.09 -9.57 -17.75
CA ASP A 133 6.24 -8.42 -17.43
C ASP A 133 4.81 -8.83 -17.02
N ASP A 134 4.58 -10.12 -16.78
CA ASP A 134 3.30 -10.60 -16.31
C ASP A 134 3.12 -10.38 -14.80
N TYR A 135 2.37 -9.32 -14.47
CA TYR A 135 1.94 -9.00 -13.11
C TYR A 135 0.68 -9.76 -12.67
N HIS A 136 0.14 -10.74 -13.42
CA HIS A 136 -1.08 -11.45 -13.06
C HIS A 136 -1.01 -12.18 -11.71
N GLY A 137 -2.15 -12.20 -11.01
CA GLY A 137 -2.28 -12.78 -9.68
C GLY A 137 -2.24 -11.73 -8.56
N ASN A 138 -1.90 -12.20 -7.36
CA ASN A 138 -1.76 -11.31 -6.19
C ASN A 138 -0.43 -10.57 -6.26
N PHE A 139 -0.42 -9.29 -5.90
CA PHE A 139 0.82 -8.54 -5.73
C PHE A 139 1.61 -9.11 -4.55
N ASP A 140 2.82 -9.59 -4.81
CA ASP A 140 3.70 -10.21 -3.82
C ASP A 140 5.05 -9.48 -3.74
N ALA A 141 5.91 -9.96 -2.83
CA ALA A 141 7.20 -9.32 -2.58
C ALA A 141 8.17 -9.40 -3.77
N GLU A 142 8.06 -10.42 -4.62
CA GLU A 142 8.93 -10.59 -5.79
C GLU A 142 8.52 -9.64 -6.91
N GLN A 143 7.21 -9.51 -7.15
CA GLN A 143 6.67 -8.54 -8.10
C GLN A 143 6.94 -7.11 -7.65
N PHE A 144 6.77 -6.81 -6.36
CA PHE A 144 7.12 -5.50 -5.81
C PHE A 144 8.61 -5.22 -5.97
N GLU A 145 9.50 -6.16 -5.65
CA GLU A 145 10.94 -5.97 -5.81
C GLU A 145 11.32 -5.64 -7.26
N ARG A 146 10.80 -6.39 -8.24
CA ARG A 146 11.06 -6.13 -9.67
C ARG A 146 10.53 -4.75 -10.10
N TRP A 147 9.29 -4.44 -9.72
CA TRP A 147 8.69 -3.13 -10.02
C TRP A 147 9.48 -1.98 -9.38
N PHE A 148 9.89 -2.15 -8.12
CA PHE A 148 10.60 -1.14 -7.34
C PHE A 148 12.03 -0.90 -7.86
N GLN A 149 12.71 -1.93 -8.38
CA GLN A 149 14.00 -1.80 -9.07
C GLN A 149 13.87 -0.94 -10.34
N ASN A 150 12.84 -1.19 -11.15
CA ASN A 150 12.56 -0.40 -12.34
C ASN A 150 12.21 1.05 -11.98
N LEU A 151 11.39 1.25 -10.94
CA LEU A 151 11.06 2.57 -10.42
C LEU A 151 12.34 3.32 -9.99
N CYS A 152 13.20 2.70 -9.18
CA CYS A 152 14.45 3.30 -8.72
C CYS A 152 15.37 3.69 -9.88
N SER A 153 15.43 2.88 -10.94
CA SER A 153 16.23 3.17 -12.14
C SER A 153 15.73 4.45 -12.85
N THR A 154 14.42 4.57 -13.05
CA THR A 154 13.80 5.78 -13.61
C THR A 154 14.00 6.99 -12.71
N LEU A 155 13.83 6.83 -11.39
CA LEU A 155 14.01 7.91 -10.41
C LEU A 155 15.43 8.46 -10.45
N LYS A 156 16.44 7.56 -10.44
CA LYS A 156 17.85 7.93 -10.51
C LYS A 156 18.16 8.70 -11.79
N ALA A 157 17.64 8.23 -12.93
CA ALA A 157 17.90 8.85 -14.23
C ALA A 157 17.25 10.23 -14.39
N LYS A 158 16.04 10.44 -13.86
CA LYS A 158 15.23 11.65 -14.15
C LYS A 158 15.15 12.67 -13.03
N TYR A 159 15.26 12.23 -11.78
CA TYR A 159 14.98 13.04 -10.60
C TYR A 159 16.16 13.09 -9.61
N GLY A 160 17.15 12.20 -9.75
CA GLY A 160 18.31 12.11 -8.87
C GLY A 160 17.93 11.55 -7.49
N GLU A 161 18.50 12.13 -6.42
CA GLU A 161 18.17 11.71 -5.06
C GLU A 161 16.71 12.02 -4.71
N CYS A 162 15.96 11.01 -4.28
CA CYS A 162 14.55 11.13 -3.94
C CYS A 162 14.27 10.58 -2.53
N THR A 163 13.25 11.12 -1.87
CA THR A 163 12.67 10.52 -0.66
C THR A 163 11.43 9.73 -1.05
N ILE A 164 11.47 8.41 -0.89
CA ILE A 164 10.35 7.52 -1.21
C ILE A 164 9.49 7.27 0.03
N HIS A 165 8.19 7.43 -0.12
CA HIS A 165 7.17 7.21 0.91
C HIS A 165 6.26 6.06 0.46
N MET A 166 6.11 5.07 1.31
CA MET A 166 5.27 3.88 1.10
C MET A 166 4.76 3.39 2.46
N ASP A 167 3.70 2.57 2.46
CA ASP A 167 3.16 2.00 3.69
C ASP A 167 4.04 0.85 4.24
N GLY A 168 3.63 0.32 5.39
CA GLY A 168 4.33 -0.77 6.07
C GLY A 168 3.94 -2.17 5.61
N ALA A 169 3.37 -2.36 4.40
CA ALA A 169 2.93 -3.67 3.93
C ALA A 169 4.07 -4.69 3.99
N SER A 170 3.76 -5.90 4.47
CA SER A 170 4.79 -6.92 4.71
C SER A 170 5.51 -7.36 3.43
N TYR A 171 4.86 -7.26 2.28
CA TYR A 171 5.44 -7.63 0.98
C TYR A 171 6.38 -6.56 0.41
N HIS A 172 6.41 -5.34 0.96
CA HIS A 172 7.43 -4.33 0.60
C HIS A 172 8.85 -4.75 0.98
N LYS A 173 8.99 -5.81 1.79
CA LYS A 173 10.26 -6.37 2.22
C LYS A 173 10.31 -7.84 1.88
N ARG A 174 11.09 -8.20 0.87
CA ARG A 174 11.39 -9.59 0.58
C ARG A 174 12.42 -10.11 1.57
N ILE A 175 11.97 -10.88 2.57
CA ILE A 175 12.84 -11.53 3.55
C ILE A 175 13.10 -12.96 3.06
N THR A 176 14.30 -13.20 2.52
CA THR A 176 14.71 -14.51 1.98
C THR A 176 14.90 -15.56 3.07
N ASN A 177 15.36 -15.14 4.24
CA ASN A 177 15.55 -16.02 5.40
C ASN A 177 14.59 -15.63 6.54
N LYS A 178 13.28 -15.84 6.31
CA LYS A 178 12.25 -15.47 7.28
C LYS A 178 12.30 -16.39 8.51
N THR A 179 12.29 -15.81 9.71
CA THR A 179 12.12 -16.57 10.94
C THR A 179 10.81 -17.37 10.91
N PRO A 180 10.83 -18.66 11.25
CA PRO A 180 9.63 -19.49 11.22
C PRO A 180 8.54 -18.92 12.11
N THR A 181 7.29 -19.03 11.67
CA THR A 181 6.10 -18.66 12.43
C THR A 181 5.38 -19.92 12.92
N MET A 182 4.41 -19.75 13.84
CA MET A 182 3.59 -20.87 14.35
C MET A 182 2.81 -21.62 13.25
N SER A 183 2.70 -21.05 12.05
CA SER A 183 2.07 -21.67 10.88
C SER A 183 3.00 -22.58 10.07
N TRP A 184 4.30 -22.65 10.39
CA TRP A 184 5.25 -23.52 9.70
C TRP A 184 5.12 -24.96 10.18
N LEU A 185 5.31 -25.91 9.26
CA LEU A 185 5.41 -27.33 9.63
C LEU A 185 6.68 -27.56 10.44
N LYS A 186 6.62 -28.44 11.45
CA LYS A 186 7.78 -28.81 12.27
C LYS A 186 9.01 -29.19 11.42
N ALA A 187 8.81 -29.96 10.35
CA ALA A 187 9.89 -30.34 9.44
C ALA A 187 10.55 -29.12 8.77
N ALA A 188 9.77 -28.11 8.37
CA ALA A 188 10.29 -26.87 7.79
C ALA A 188 11.04 -26.02 8.84
N ILE A 189 10.57 -26.00 10.10
CA ILE A 189 11.28 -25.35 11.20
C ILE A 189 12.63 -26.02 11.45
N VAL A 190 12.66 -27.36 11.49
CA VAL A 190 13.89 -28.15 11.68
C VAL A 190 14.88 -27.90 10.54
N ALA A 191 14.42 -27.94 9.28
CA ALA A 191 15.25 -27.64 8.12
C ALA A 191 15.82 -26.21 8.19
N TRP A 192 15.04 -25.23 8.65
CA TRP A 192 15.49 -23.86 8.84
C TRP A 192 16.55 -23.73 9.94
N ILE A 193 16.43 -24.47 11.05
CA ILE A 193 17.42 -24.49 12.13
C ILE A 193 18.74 -25.10 11.63
N ILE A 194 18.67 -26.20 10.88
CA ILE A 194 19.85 -26.93 10.38
C ILE A 194 20.55 -26.17 9.25
N GLY A 195 19.81 -25.42 8.43
CA GLY A 195 20.34 -24.63 7.31
C GLY A 195 20.87 -23.25 7.68
N LYS A 196 20.98 -22.92 8.98
CA LYS A 196 21.68 -21.73 9.49
C LYS A 196 23.15 -22.03 9.75
#